data_AF-A0A662RM44-F1
#
_entry.id   AF-A0A662RM44-F1
#
_cell.length_a   1.000
_cell.length_b   1.000
_cell.length_c   1.000
_cell.angle_alpha   90.00
_cell.angle_beta   90.00
_cell.angle_gamma   90.00
#
_symmetry.space_group_name_H-M   'P 1'
#
loop_
_entity.id
_entity.type
_entity.pdbx_description
1 polymer ?
#
loop_
_entity_poly.entity_id
_entity_poly.type
_entity_poly.pdbx_seq_one_letter_code
_entity_poly.pdbx_strand_id
1 'polypeptide(L)' 'MYDLFFEVYLEKTGDSELLEVIQPFYAFRGLVVASPVWYPNISGDTRKKLFNFILNVLDVEEFDYKNVYRYLER' A
#
# COMPACT_ATOMS: atom_id res chain seq x y z
N MET A 1 8.90 -12.00 -3.89
CA MET A 1 8.95 -11.11 -5.08
C MET A 1 8.76 -9.66 -4.70
N TYR A 2 7.79 -9.33 -3.83
CA TYR A 2 7.58 -7.97 -3.32
C TYR A 2 8.75 -7.45 -2.46
N ASP A 3 9.14 -8.16 -1.39
CA ASP A 3 10.26 -7.70 -0.53
C ASP A 3 11.57 -7.59 -1.33
N LEU A 4 11.84 -8.62 -2.16
CA LEU A 4 13.01 -8.65 -3.04
C LEU A 4 13.05 -7.47 -4.02
N PHE A 5 11.90 -6.98 -4.49
CA PHE A 5 11.86 -5.80 -5.35
C PHE A 5 12.38 -4.58 -4.60
N PHE A 6 11.86 -4.30 -3.41
CA PHE A 6 12.31 -3.15 -2.61
C PHE A 6 13.75 -3.30 -2.17
N GLU A 7 14.16 -4.47 -1.69
CA GLU A 7 15.54 -4.72 -1.27
C GLU A 7 16.53 -4.46 -2.40
N VAL A 8 16.33 -5.10 -3.56
CA VAL A 8 17.24 -4.95 -4.71
C VAL A 8 17.17 -3.55 -5.30
N TYR A 9 15.98 -2.96 -5.40
CA TYR A 9 15.82 -1.60 -5.91
C TYR A 9 16.58 -0.60 -5.04
N LEU A 10 16.28 -0.58 -3.74
CA LEU A 10 16.90 0.34 -2.79
C LEU A 10 18.43 0.12 -2.71
N GLU A 11 18.89 -1.13 -2.71
CA GLU A 11 20.34 -1.43 -2.72
C GLU A 11 21.02 -0.91 -3.99
N LYS A 12 20.39 -1.07 -5.16
CA LYS A 12 21.00 -0.71 -6.45
C LYS A 12 20.91 0.78 -6.77
N THR A 13 19.86 1.47 -6.32
CA THR A 13 19.63 2.89 -6.64
C THR A 13 20.04 3.83 -5.52
N GLY A 14 20.00 3.38 -4.26
CA GLY A 14 20.13 4.26 -3.10
C GLY A 14 18.93 5.20 -2.89
N ASP A 15 17.83 4.97 -3.61
CA ASP A 15 16.64 5.84 -3.61
C ASP A 15 15.71 5.54 -2.43
N SER A 16 16.12 5.95 -1.23
CA SER A 16 15.28 5.83 -0.03
C SER A 16 14.08 6.79 -0.05
N GLU A 17 14.17 7.92 -0.78
CA GLU A 17 13.11 8.92 -0.90
C GLU A 17 11.83 8.31 -1.51
N LEU A 18 11.96 7.25 -2.32
CA LEU A 18 10.81 6.47 -2.79
C LEU A 18 9.84 6.09 -1.65
N LEU A 19 10.36 5.71 -0.48
CA LEU A 19 9.52 5.28 0.65
C LEU A 19 8.75 6.45 1.28
N GLU A 20 9.18 7.69 1.07
CA GLU A 20 8.53 8.90 1.57
C GLU A 20 7.41 9.38 0.63
N VAL A 21 7.42 8.96 -0.64
CA VAL A 21 6.53 9.51 -1.69
C VAL A 21 5.62 8.49 -2.37
N ILE A 22 5.76 7.18 -2.12
CA ILE A 22 4.99 6.11 -2.79
C ILE A 22 3.53 5.99 -2.27
N GLN A 23 3.21 6.57 -1.13
CA GLN A 23 1.94 6.42 -0.42
C GLN A 23 0.73 6.81 -1.29
N PRO A 24 0.73 7.95 -2.03
CA PRO A 24 -0.38 8.30 -2.93
C PRO A 24 -0.60 7.30 -4.07
N PHE A 25 0.46 6.66 -4.57
CA PHE A 25 0.34 5.59 -5.58
C PHE A 25 -0.44 4.40 -5.00
N TYR A 26 -0.08 3.94 -3.80
CA TYR A 26 -0.78 2.85 -3.13
C TYR A 26 -2.22 3.21 -2.77
N ALA A 27 -2.47 4.44 -2.31
CA ALA A 27 -3.81 4.93 -2.02
C ALA A 27 -4.71 4.92 -3.27
N PHE A 28 -4.23 5.45 -4.39
CA PHE A 28 -4.97 5.46 -5.65
C PHE A 28 -5.26 4.04 -6.15
N ARG A 29 -4.26 3.15 -6.16
CA ARG A 29 -4.44 1.75 -6.57
C ARG A 29 -5.41 1.02 -5.65
N GLY A 30 -5.33 1.25 -4.35
CA GLY A 30 -6.26 0.71 -3.36
C GLY A 30 -7.70 1.13 -3.65
N LEU A 31 -7.94 2.42 -3.93
CA LEU A 31 -9.29 2.94 -4.24
C LEU A 31 -9.89 2.31 -5.50
N VAL A 32 -9.07 2.11 -6.54
CA VAL A 32 -9.52 1.42 -7.77
C VAL A 32 -9.98 0.00 -7.45
N VAL A 33 -9.23 -0.75 -6.64
CA VAL A 33 -9.61 -2.12 -6.26
C VAL A 33 -10.81 -2.13 -5.31
N ALA A 34 -10.93 -1.15 -4.42
CA ALA A 34 -12.04 -1.05 -3.47
C ALA A 34 -13.40 -0.70 -4.12
N SER A 35 -13.38 -0.21 -5.37
CA SER A 35 -14.59 0.20 -6.09
C SER A 35 -15.56 -0.98 -6.33
N PRO A 36 -16.83 -0.86 -5.93
CA PRO A 36 -17.84 -1.89 -6.20
C PRO A 36 -18.26 -1.95 -7.66
N VAL A 37 -18.01 -0.89 -8.44
CA VAL A 37 -18.31 -0.84 -9.87
C VAL A 37 -17.32 -1.69 -10.66
N TRP A 38 -16.02 -1.58 -10.35
CA TRP A 38 -14.98 -2.31 -11.07
C TRP A 38 -14.72 -3.71 -10.48
N TYR A 39 -14.92 -3.88 -9.17
CA TYR A 39 -14.69 -5.14 -8.46
C TYR A 39 -15.90 -5.50 -7.59
N PRO A 40 -17.00 -6.00 -8.18
CA PRO A 40 -18.24 -6.25 -7.44
C PRO A 40 -18.12 -7.42 -6.44
N ASN A 41 -17.28 -8.42 -6.72
CA ASN A 41 -17.22 -9.67 -5.95
C ASN A 41 -16.28 -9.62 -4.73
N ILE A 42 -15.69 -8.46 -4.41
CA ILE A 42 -14.88 -8.30 -3.20
C ILE A 42 -15.81 -8.18 -1.99
N SER A 43 -15.55 -9.02 -0.97
CA SER A 43 -16.31 -9.05 0.28
C SER A 43 -16.22 -7.70 1.02
N GLY A 44 -17.22 -7.43 1.88
CA GLY A 44 -17.20 -6.24 2.73
C GLY A 44 -15.97 -6.17 3.64
N ASP A 45 -15.56 -7.31 4.21
CA ASP A 45 -14.36 -7.39 5.07
C ASP A 45 -13.08 -7.02 4.32
N THR A 46 -12.89 -7.57 3.12
CA THR A 46 -11.72 -7.24 2.29
C THR A 46 -11.74 -5.77 1.86
N ARG A 47 -12.91 -5.20 1.53
CA ARG A 47 -13.02 -3.76 1.25
C ARG A 47 -12.63 -2.92 2.47
N LYS A 48 -13.07 -3.30 3.67
CA LYS A 48 -12.70 -2.60 4.90
C LYS A 48 -11.18 -2.60 5.09
N LYS A 49 -10.52 -3.74 4.89
CA LYS A 49 -9.05 -3.84 4.94
C LYS A 49 -8.35 -2.98 3.88
N LEU A 50 -8.91 -2.87 2.67
CA LEU A 50 -8.40 -1.95 1.64
C LEU A 50 -8.52 -0.48 2.08
N PHE A 51 -9.64 -0.09 2.69
CA PHE A 51 -9.80 1.28 3.22
C PHE A 51 -8.87 1.55 4.40
N ASN A 52 -8.69 0.59 5.31
CA ASN A 52 -7.68 0.70 6.37
C ASN A 52 -6.29 0.90 5.76
N PHE A 53 -5.91 0.09 4.77
CA PHE A 53 -4.65 0.22 4.06
C PHE A 53 -4.47 1.62 3.46
N ILE A 54 -5.45 2.10 2.70
CA ILE A 54 -5.42 3.43 2.07
C ILE A 54 -5.23 4.54 3.11
N LEU A 55 -5.98 4.49 4.21
CA LEU A 55 -5.92 5.54 5.22
C LEU A 55 -4.61 5.48 6.01
N ASN A 56 -4.18 4.29 6.42
CA ASN A 56 -2.99 4.11 7.23
C ASN A 56 -1.70 4.34 6.43
N VAL A 57 -1.68 4.02 5.13
CA VAL A 57 -0.51 4.33 4.29
C VAL A 57 -0.36 5.83 4.06
N LEU A 58 -1.47 6.58 3.98
CA LEU A 58 -1.44 8.04 3.84
C LEU A 58 -1.07 8.77 5.14
N ASP A 59 -1.17 8.10 6.29
CA ASP A 59 -0.94 8.67 7.62
C ASP A 59 0.52 8.55 8.09
N VAL A 60 1.34 7.79 7.37
CA VAL A 60 2.76 7.60 7.70
C VAL A 60 3.66 8.46 6.82
N GLU A 61 4.69 9.03 7.45
CA GLU A 61 5.73 9.80 6.75
C GLU A 61 6.58 8.89 5.84
N GLU A 62 6.89 7.67 6.30
CA GLU A 62 7.66 6.69 5.55
C GLU A 62 6.91 5.36 5.42
N PHE A 63 6.82 4.85 4.19
CA PHE A 63 6.26 3.56 3.87
C PHE A 63 7.20 2.42 4.27
N ASP A 64 6.86 1.74 5.36
CA ASP A 64 7.49 0.49 5.76
C ASP A 64 7.04 -0.69 4.89
N TYR A 65 7.81 -0.95 3.83
CA TYR A 65 7.56 -2.07 2.93
C TYR A 65 7.74 -3.43 3.61
N LYS A 66 8.44 -3.54 4.75
CA LYS A 66 8.66 -4.82 5.43
C LYS A 66 7.49 -5.22 6.31
N ASN A 67 6.69 -4.25 6.78
CA ASN A 67 5.58 -4.49 7.70
C ASN A 67 4.21 -4.09 7.11
N VAL A 68 3.95 -4.39 5.84
CA VAL A 68 2.72 -3.98 5.14
C VAL A 68 1.41 -4.37 5.83
N TYR A 69 1.40 -5.51 6.54
CA TYR A 69 0.21 -5.99 7.24
C TYR A 69 -0.28 -5.01 8.31
N ARG A 70 0.61 -4.19 8.89
CA ARG A 70 0.25 -3.18 9.88
C ARG A 70 -0.77 -2.17 9.35
N TYR A 71 -0.75 -1.92 8.04
CA TYR A 71 -1.66 -0.97 7.41
C TYR A 71 -3.06 -1.54 7.20
N LEU A 72 -3.28 -2.86 7.29
CA LEU A 72 -4.61 -3.45 7.11
C LEU A 72 -5.51 -3.30 8.34
N GLU A 73 -4.90 -3.04 9.51
CA GLU A 73 -5.58 -2.99 10.80
C GLU A 73 -5.84 -1.54 11.22
N ARG A 74 -6.97 -1.30 11.89
CA ARG A 74 -7.30 -0.02 12.52
C ARG A 74 -8.28 -0.22 13.66
#